data_AF-A0A1Y5HG75-F1
#
_entry.id   AF-A0A1Y5HG75-F1
#
_cell.length_a   1.000
_cell.length_b   1.000
_cell.length_c   1.000
_cell.angle_alpha   90.00
_cell.angle_beta   90.00
_cell.angle_gamma   90.00
#
_symmetry.space_group_name_H-M   'P 1'
#
loop_
_entity.id
_entity.type
_entity.pdbx_description
1 polymer ?
#
loop_
_entity_poly.entity_id
_entity_poly.type
_entity_poly.pdbx_seq_one_letter_code
_entity_poly.pdbx_strand_id
1 'polypeptide(L)'
;MNLDKVRTRPFLLLMISDAVDSGLITPAQMSTIESLLVDMSLKIAKSFFSPVISHDLKKSCAIVMGVTTLGLLKLSEGDTLKAQKILLEDTVLTCFRKGWENVNALFKAHGPDANRAILLTNYQYNDNEHKDIVSIHAALMSMQQDVKLLQQIADKFKNPLSGLAIDLLDLDEATIKADVQLSIFETMMKRHDLGHKHY
;
A
#
# COMPACT_ATOMS: atom_id res chain seq x y z
N MET A 1 20.81 16.83 17.29
CA MET A 1 19.98 15.82 16.60
C MET A 1 20.89 15.03 15.67
N ASN A 2 21.10 13.73 15.93
CA ASN A 2 22.02 12.90 15.17
C ASN A 2 21.30 12.46 13.89
N LEU A 3 21.56 13.14 12.76
CA LEU A 3 20.82 13.00 11.50
C LEU A 3 20.75 11.55 11.00
N ASP A 4 21.77 10.74 11.30
CA ASP A 4 21.81 9.32 10.92
C ASP A 4 20.79 8.46 11.67
N LYS A 5 20.40 8.81 12.90
CA LYS A 5 19.34 8.10 13.66
C LYS A 5 17.94 8.45 13.16
N VAL A 6 17.78 9.64 12.58
CA VAL A 6 16.50 10.13 12.03
C VAL A 6 16.18 9.43 10.72
N ARG A 7 17.21 9.02 9.98
CA ARG A 7 17.09 8.34 8.68
C ARG A 7 16.73 6.86 8.76
N THR A 8 16.55 6.29 9.96
CA THR A 8 16.35 4.84 10.13
C THR A 8 15.11 4.49 10.94
N ARG A 9 14.18 5.43 11.16
CA ARG A 9 12.97 5.16 11.97
C ARG A 9 11.70 5.60 11.25
N PRO A 10 10.56 4.91 11.50
CA PRO A 10 9.27 5.40 11.04
C PRO A 10 9.01 6.83 11.52
N PHE A 11 8.45 7.66 10.64
CA PHE A 11 8.13 9.07 10.93
C PHE A 11 7.28 9.22 12.20
N LEU A 12 6.36 8.30 12.46
CA LEU A 12 5.60 8.26 13.72
C LEU A 12 6.51 8.15 14.96
N LEU A 13 7.49 7.24 14.97
CA LEU A 13 8.39 7.07 16.12
C LEU A 13 9.29 8.27 16.30
N LEU A 14 9.71 8.92 15.21
CA LEU A 14 10.48 10.15 15.27
C LEU A 14 9.68 11.26 15.95
N MET A 15 8.43 11.48 15.51
CA MET A 15 7.59 12.53 16.08
C MET A 15 7.21 12.27 17.54
N ILE A 16 6.98 11.01 17.92
CA ILE A 16 6.76 10.65 19.33
C ILE A 16 8.03 10.88 20.15
N SER A 17 9.20 10.44 19.65
CA SER A 17 10.48 10.61 20.36
C SER A 17 10.79 12.09 20.57
N ASP A 18 10.67 12.91 19.53
CA ASP A 18 10.93 14.35 19.61
C ASP A 18 9.97 15.06 20.58
N ALA A 19 8.69 14.65 20.61
CA ALA A 19 7.71 15.21 21.52
C ALA A 19 7.92 14.78 22.99
N VAL A 20 8.41 13.56 23.22
CA VAL A 20 8.82 13.10 24.55
C VAL A 20 10.07 13.86 25.02
N ASP A 21 11.09 13.96 24.17
CA ASP A 21 12.34 14.67 24.47
C ASP A 21 12.10 16.17 24.75
N SER A 22 11.08 16.76 24.10
CA SER A 22 10.65 18.15 24.31
C SER A 22 9.71 18.32 25.50
N GLY A 23 9.35 17.25 26.22
CA GLY A 23 8.43 17.28 27.36
C GLY A 23 6.97 17.57 27.01
N LEU A 24 6.60 17.46 25.73
CA LEU A 24 5.24 17.71 25.23
C LEU A 24 4.31 16.52 25.47
N ILE A 25 4.86 15.30 25.49
CA ILE A 25 4.12 14.07 25.82
C ILE A 25 4.43 13.67 27.26
N THR A 26 3.40 13.65 28.09
CA THR A 26 3.48 13.13 29.46
C THR A 26 3.52 11.60 29.48
N PRO A 27 4.01 10.97 30.56
CA PRO A 27 3.99 9.50 30.70
C PRO A 27 2.57 8.89 30.56
N ALA A 28 1.54 9.60 31.03
CA ALA A 28 0.15 9.15 30.90
C ALA A 28 -0.33 9.16 29.44
N GLN A 29 0.03 10.20 28.67
CA GLN A 29 -0.24 10.26 27.23
C GLN A 29 0.53 9.18 26.47
N MET A 30 1.78 8.91 26.85
CA MET A 30 2.58 7.84 26.24
C MET A 30 1.93 6.45 26.45
N SER A 31 1.51 6.16 27.69
CA SER A 31 0.77 4.92 28.01
C SER A 31 -0.52 4.79 27.19
N THR A 32 -1.23 5.90 26.97
CA THR A 32 -2.43 5.93 26.12
C THR A 32 -2.09 5.63 24.65
N ILE A 33 -1.02 6.22 24.12
CA ILE A 33 -0.55 5.98 22.76
C ILE A 33 -0.20 4.50 22.57
N GLU A 34 0.55 3.92 23.50
CA GLU A 34 0.93 2.50 23.46
C GLU A 34 -0.30 1.59 23.48
N SER A 35 -1.26 1.85 24.38
CA SER A 35 -2.50 1.08 24.47
C SER A 35 -3.28 1.11 23.14
N LEU A 36 -3.40 2.28 22.51
CA LEU A 36 -4.09 2.41 21.22
C LEU A 36 -3.37 1.64 20.11
N LEU A 37 -2.05 1.72 20.04
CA LEU A 37 -1.26 0.98 19.04
C LEU A 37 -1.40 -0.54 19.23
N VAL A 38 -1.40 -1.02 20.47
CA VAL A 38 -1.65 -2.44 20.81
C VAL A 38 -3.05 -2.87 20.37
N ASP A 39 -4.08 -2.10 20.70
CA ASP A 39 -5.47 -2.41 20.35
C ASP A 39 -5.68 -2.50 18.84
N MET A 40 -5.08 -1.56 18.08
CA MET A 40 -5.13 -1.57 16.62
C MET A 40 -4.39 -2.78 16.05
N SER A 41 -3.25 -3.16 16.64
CA SER A 41 -2.46 -4.30 16.20
C SER A 41 -3.20 -5.62 16.41
N LEU A 42 -3.87 -5.78 17.56
CA LEU A 42 -4.73 -6.93 17.84
C LEU A 42 -5.93 -7.01 16.89
N LYS A 43 -6.53 -5.86 16.52
CA LYS A 43 -7.61 -5.82 15.52
C LYS A 43 -7.13 -6.27 14.15
N ILE A 44 -5.98 -5.78 13.68
CA ILE A 44 -5.38 -6.22 12.40
C ILE A 44 -5.06 -7.71 12.43
N ALA A 45 -4.46 -8.20 13.52
CA ALA A 45 -4.15 -9.61 13.68
C ALA A 45 -5.41 -10.48 13.58
N LYS A 46 -6.50 -10.11 14.29
CA LYS A 46 -7.78 -10.85 14.23
C LYS A 46 -8.44 -10.81 12.84
N SER A 47 -8.28 -9.72 12.10
CA SER A 47 -8.97 -9.53 10.82
C SER A 47 -8.23 -10.13 9.62
N PHE A 48 -6.90 -10.20 9.65
CA PHE A 48 -6.09 -10.53 8.47
C PHE A 48 -5.05 -11.63 8.70
N PHE A 49 -4.76 -12.00 9.95
CA PHE A 49 -3.73 -12.96 10.31
C PHE A 49 -4.19 -13.86 11.47
N SER A 50 -3.26 -14.52 12.17
CA SER A 50 -3.55 -15.27 13.38
C SER A 50 -3.04 -14.55 14.64
N PRO A 51 -3.93 -14.14 15.58
CA PRO A 51 -3.52 -13.42 16.80
C PRO A 51 -2.79 -14.30 17.82
N VAL A 52 -2.82 -15.63 17.66
CA VAL A 52 -2.12 -16.58 18.54
C VAL A 52 -0.73 -16.94 18.01
N ILE A 53 -0.39 -16.55 16.78
CA ILE A 53 0.92 -16.76 16.18
C ILE A 53 1.77 -15.51 16.42
N SER A 54 2.87 -15.66 17.15
CA SER A 54 3.74 -14.54 17.55
C SER A 54 4.30 -13.75 16.35
N HIS A 55 4.63 -14.44 15.26
CA HIS A 55 5.08 -13.81 14.02
C HIS A 55 4.00 -12.94 13.38
N ASP A 56 2.76 -13.40 13.36
CA ASP A 56 1.62 -12.68 12.78
C ASP A 56 1.22 -11.46 13.64
N LEU A 57 1.35 -11.58 14.96
CA LEU A 57 1.18 -10.44 15.86
C LEU A 57 2.26 -9.37 15.61
N LYS A 58 3.54 -9.76 15.51
CA LYS A 58 4.63 -8.84 15.17
C LYS A 58 4.40 -8.16 13.81
N LYS A 59 3.98 -8.94 12.82
CA LYS A 59 3.60 -8.42 11.50
C LYS A 59 2.47 -7.39 11.60
N SER A 60 1.46 -7.66 12.42
CA SER A 60 0.34 -6.74 12.63
C SER A 60 0.78 -5.44 13.31
N CYS A 61 1.69 -5.51 14.29
CA CYS A 61 2.29 -4.31 14.89
C CYS A 61 3.05 -3.48 13.86
N ALA A 62 3.90 -4.13 13.04
CA ALA A 62 4.65 -3.44 11.98
C ALA A 62 3.72 -2.78 10.94
N ILE A 63 2.60 -3.43 10.62
CA ILE A 63 1.57 -2.86 9.72
C ILE A 63 0.92 -1.64 10.37
N VAL A 64 0.51 -1.72 11.63
CA VAL A 64 -0.08 -0.58 12.34
C VAL A 64 0.88 0.60 12.39
N MET A 65 2.17 0.34 12.61
CA MET A 65 3.20 1.38 12.55
C MET A 65 3.25 2.06 11.18
N GLY A 66 3.29 1.30 10.08
CA GLY A 66 3.36 1.88 8.74
C GLY A 66 2.07 2.55 8.30
N VAL A 67 0.90 1.98 8.62
CA VAL A 67 -0.40 2.60 8.32
C VAL A 67 -0.58 3.90 9.10
N THR A 68 -0.24 3.92 10.38
CA THR A 68 -0.31 5.15 11.20
C THR A 68 0.67 6.20 10.68
N THR A 69 1.88 5.78 10.29
CA THR A 69 2.90 6.65 9.66
C THR A 69 2.37 7.25 8.35
N LEU A 70 1.75 6.46 7.48
CA LEU A 70 1.13 6.93 6.24
C LEU A 70 0.06 7.98 6.54
N GLY A 71 -0.81 7.71 7.50
CA GLY A 71 -1.87 8.65 7.86
C GLY A 71 -1.35 9.95 8.45
N LEU A 72 -0.35 9.88 9.34
CA LEU A 72 0.30 11.06 9.90
C LEU A 72 0.94 11.91 8.79
N LEU A 73 1.69 11.29 7.87
CA LEU A 73 2.28 11.99 6.73
C LEU A 73 1.23 12.62 5.82
N LYS A 74 0.07 11.98 5.62
CA LYS A 74 -1.03 12.54 4.82
C LYS A 74 -1.74 13.72 5.50
N LEU A 75 -1.82 13.73 6.83
CA LEU A 75 -2.42 14.84 7.59
C LEU A 75 -1.45 16.01 7.74
N SER A 76 -0.17 15.70 7.99
CA SER A 76 0.85 16.71 8.24
C SER A 76 1.55 17.21 6.98
N GLU A 77 1.37 16.53 5.84
CA GLU A 77 2.10 16.80 4.59
C GLU A 77 3.63 16.69 4.76
N GLY A 78 4.07 15.88 5.73
CA GLY A 78 5.49 15.74 6.08
C GLY A 78 6.04 16.85 6.99
N ASP A 79 5.24 17.86 7.35
CA ASP A 79 5.64 18.89 8.30
C ASP A 79 5.70 18.32 9.73
N THR A 80 6.85 18.47 10.39
CA THR A 80 7.11 17.90 11.71
C THR A 80 6.36 18.61 12.83
N LEU A 81 6.22 19.93 12.76
CA LEU A 81 5.49 20.72 13.77
C LEU A 81 3.98 20.41 13.70
N LYS A 82 3.44 20.35 12.48
CA LYS A 82 2.04 19.94 12.24
C LYS A 82 1.82 18.50 12.69
N ALA A 83 2.76 17.59 12.41
CA ALA A 83 2.67 16.20 12.85
C ALA A 83 2.64 16.07 14.38
N GLN A 84 3.52 16.76 15.09
CA GLN A 84 3.53 16.77 16.56
C GLN A 84 2.22 17.34 17.11
N LYS A 85 1.71 18.44 16.55
CA LYS A 85 0.42 19.02 16.94
C LYS A 85 -0.73 18.02 16.81
N ILE A 86 -0.81 17.32 15.67
CA ILE A 86 -1.83 16.27 15.44
C ILE A 86 -1.72 15.15 16.48
N LEU A 87 -0.50 14.70 16.82
CA LEU A 87 -0.31 13.65 17.83
C LEU A 87 -0.78 14.07 19.22
N LEU A 88 -0.62 15.34 19.57
CA LEU A 88 -1.00 15.90 20.87
C LEU A 88 -2.50 16.22 20.97
N GLU A 89 -3.11 16.75 19.91
CA GLU A 89 -4.51 17.21 19.92
C GLU A 89 -5.51 16.12 19.53
N ASP A 90 -5.21 15.33 18.50
CA ASP A 90 -6.18 14.40 17.89
C ASP A 90 -5.93 12.92 18.21
N THR A 91 -4.73 12.56 18.68
CA THR A 91 -4.23 11.20 18.96
C THR A 91 -3.72 10.38 17.77
N VAL A 92 -2.91 9.35 18.07
CA VAL A 92 -2.44 8.34 17.12
C VAL A 92 -3.56 7.57 16.41
N LEU A 93 -4.76 7.48 17.02
CA LEU A 93 -5.91 6.82 16.41
C LEU A 93 -6.40 7.58 15.17
N THR A 94 -6.39 8.91 15.20
CA THR A 94 -6.77 9.75 14.06
C THR A 94 -5.82 9.55 12.89
N CYS A 95 -4.52 9.48 13.19
CA CYS A 95 -3.49 9.15 12.20
C CYS A 95 -3.73 7.76 11.60
N PHE A 96 -3.96 6.74 12.43
CA PHE A 96 -4.26 5.40 11.94
C PHE A 96 -5.51 5.36 11.06
N ARG A 97 -6.61 6.01 11.47
CA ARG A 97 -7.85 6.08 10.68
C ARG A 97 -7.57 6.70 9.30
N LYS A 98 -6.80 7.79 9.24
CA LYS A 98 -6.44 8.40 7.96
C LYS A 98 -5.60 7.48 7.09
N GLY A 99 -4.65 6.76 7.68
CA GLY A 99 -3.88 5.74 6.97
C GLY A 99 -4.76 4.61 6.45
N TRP A 100 -5.69 4.15 7.28
CA TRP A 100 -6.62 3.06 6.96
C TRP A 100 -7.61 3.43 5.85
N GLU A 101 -8.03 4.70 5.75
CA GLU A 101 -8.80 5.20 4.61
C GLU A 101 -8.07 4.97 3.28
N ASN A 102 -6.76 5.25 3.24
CA ASN A 102 -5.92 5.04 2.06
C ASN A 102 -5.79 3.54 1.76
N VAL A 103 -5.56 2.70 2.78
CA VAL A 103 -5.53 1.24 2.61
C VAL A 103 -6.86 0.69 2.10
N ASN A 104 -8.00 1.19 2.60
CA ASN A 104 -9.31 0.79 2.10
C ASN A 104 -9.55 1.24 0.66
N ALA A 105 -9.07 2.41 0.27
CA ALA A 105 -9.10 2.85 -1.13
C ALA A 105 -8.29 1.91 -2.01
N LEU A 106 -7.12 1.45 -1.54
CA LEU A 106 -6.32 0.44 -2.23
C LEU A 106 -7.08 -0.88 -2.39
N PHE A 107 -7.71 -1.39 -1.34
CA PHE A 107 -8.53 -2.60 -1.43
C PHE A 107 -9.68 -2.45 -2.44
N LYS A 108 -10.37 -1.30 -2.44
CA LYS A 108 -11.41 -1.02 -3.42
C LYS A 108 -10.86 -0.99 -4.84
N ALA A 109 -9.66 -0.43 -5.03
CA ALA A 109 -9.01 -0.41 -6.34
C ALA A 109 -8.71 -1.82 -6.84
N HIS A 110 -8.20 -2.69 -5.96
CA HIS A 110 -7.82 -4.08 -6.27
C HIS A 110 -9.01 -5.05 -6.39
N GLY A 111 -10.18 -4.66 -5.88
CA GLY A 111 -11.42 -5.42 -5.99
C GLY A 111 -11.65 -6.41 -4.85
N PRO A 112 -12.76 -7.16 -4.89
CA PRO A 112 -13.19 -8.05 -3.81
C PRO A 112 -12.26 -9.26 -3.63
N ASP A 113 -11.69 -9.78 -4.72
CA ASP A 113 -10.85 -10.98 -4.73
C ASP A 113 -9.38 -10.72 -4.35
N ALA A 114 -9.04 -9.45 -4.12
CA ALA A 114 -7.70 -9.06 -3.74
C ALA A 114 -7.29 -9.72 -2.43
N ASN A 115 -6.08 -10.29 -2.39
CA ASN A 115 -5.52 -10.79 -1.13
C ASN A 115 -5.11 -9.60 -0.24
N ARG A 116 -6.05 -9.12 0.56
CA ARG A 116 -5.87 -7.96 1.45
C ARG A 116 -4.75 -8.15 2.47
N ALA A 117 -4.55 -9.38 2.94
CA ALA A 117 -3.48 -9.68 3.88
C ALA A 117 -2.09 -9.48 3.23
N ILE A 118 -1.91 -9.90 1.98
CA ILE A 118 -0.69 -9.65 1.20
C ILE A 118 -0.55 -8.16 0.88
N LEU A 119 -1.62 -7.46 0.48
CA LEU A 119 -1.54 -6.03 0.23
C LEU A 119 -1.10 -5.26 1.49
N LEU A 120 -1.59 -5.65 2.67
CA LEU A 120 -1.19 -5.08 3.95
C LEU A 120 0.28 -5.30 4.27
N THR A 121 0.91 -6.38 3.78
CA THR A 121 2.32 -6.64 4.11
C THR A 121 3.27 -5.57 3.57
N ASN A 122 2.87 -4.83 2.53
CA ASN A 122 3.62 -3.70 1.99
C ASN A 122 3.72 -2.51 2.97
N TYR A 123 2.85 -2.45 3.97
CA TYR A 123 2.85 -1.41 5.00
C TYR A 123 3.61 -1.80 6.26
N GLN A 124 4.29 -2.95 6.30
CA GLN A 124 5.12 -3.32 7.43
C GLN A 124 6.28 -2.34 7.59
N TYR A 125 6.34 -1.67 8.74
CA TYR A 125 7.43 -0.79 9.12
C TYR A 125 8.16 -1.40 10.30
N ASN A 126 9.44 -1.72 10.11
CA ASN A 126 10.29 -2.19 11.20
C ASN A 126 10.89 -0.99 11.95
N ASP A 127 11.30 -1.22 13.19
CA ASP A 127 11.78 -0.17 14.10
C ASP A 127 13.03 0.57 13.60
N ASN A 128 13.82 -0.08 12.73
CA ASN A 128 15.11 0.39 12.21
C ASN A 128 15.16 0.42 10.67
N GLU A 129 14.07 0.80 10.02
CA GLU A 129 13.98 0.87 8.56
C GLU A 129 13.46 2.23 8.13
N HIS A 130 13.89 2.71 6.96
CA HIS A 130 13.25 3.85 6.31
C HIS A 130 12.55 3.38 5.06
N LYS A 131 11.23 3.46 5.07
CA LYS A 131 10.37 3.25 3.90
C LYS A 131 9.65 4.54 3.57
N ASP A 132 9.69 4.92 2.31
CA ASP A 132 8.78 5.91 1.77
C ASP A 132 7.41 5.25 1.56
N ILE A 133 6.64 5.20 2.65
CA ILE A 133 5.31 4.56 2.65
C ILE A 133 4.31 5.29 1.75
N VAL A 134 4.53 6.58 1.47
CA VAL A 134 3.68 7.36 0.57
C VAL A 134 3.94 6.93 -0.87
N SER A 135 5.21 6.79 -1.27
CA SER A 135 5.58 6.29 -2.59
C SER A 135 5.17 4.83 -2.80
N ILE A 136 5.34 3.97 -1.78
CA ILE A 136 4.84 2.58 -1.83
C ILE A 136 3.32 2.56 -2.07
N HIS A 137 2.56 3.35 -1.31
CA HIS A 137 1.12 3.44 -1.49
C HIS A 137 0.73 3.91 -2.91
N ALA A 138 1.42 4.94 -3.42
CA ALA A 138 1.18 5.45 -4.77
C ALA A 138 1.50 4.41 -5.85
N ALA A 139 2.60 3.66 -5.70
CA ALA A 139 2.98 2.60 -6.62
C ALA A 139 1.92 1.48 -6.66
N LEU A 140 1.45 1.03 -5.50
CA LEU A 140 0.39 0.02 -5.41
C LEU A 140 -0.91 0.49 -6.08
N MET A 141 -1.26 1.77 -5.93
CA MET A 141 -2.42 2.37 -6.61
C MET A 141 -2.24 2.42 -8.14
N SER A 142 -1.06 2.80 -8.62
CA SER A 142 -0.73 2.88 -10.05
C SER A 142 -0.76 1.49 -10.71
N MET A 143 -0.15 0.49 -10.06
CA MET A 143 -0.13 -0.89 -10.57
C MET A 143 -1.52 -1.39 -10.93
N GLN A 144 -2.52 -1.09 -10.10
CA GLN A 144 -3.89 -1.51 -10.37
C GLN A 144 -4.60 -0.67 -11.43
N GLN A 145 -4.20 0.58 -11.62
CA GLN A 145 -4.68 1.37 -12.76
C GLN A 145 -4.15 0.80 -14.08
N ASP A 146 -2.89 0.37 -14.10
CA ASP A 146 -2.27 -0.26 -15.28
C ASP A 146 -2.94 -1.60 -15.62
N VAL A 147 -3.20 -2.46 -14.63
CA VAL A 147 -3.96 -3.71 -14.83
C VAL A 147 -5.34 -3.44 -15.42
N LYS A 148 -6.08 -2.47 -14.87
CA LYS A 148 -7.42 -2.11 -15.38
C LYS A 148 -7.36 -1.56 -16.80
N LEU A 149 -6.35 -0.76 -17.12
CA LEU A 149 -6.14 -0.25 -18.47
C LEU A 149 -5.88 -1.39 -19.44
N LEU A 150 -5.00 -2.33 -19.09
CA LEU A 150 -4.71 -3.52 -19.91
C LEU A 150 -5.96 -4.38 -20.11
N GLN A 151 -6.78 -4.56 -19.08
CA GLN A 151 -8.04 -5.30 -19.19
C GLN A 151 -9.04 -4.57 -20.10
N GLN A 152 -9.18 -3.25 -20.00
CA GLN A 152 -10.00 -2.46 -20.91
C GLN A 152 -9.49 -2.49 -22.36
N ILE A 153 -8.18 -2.50 -22.55
CA ILE A 153 -7.57 -2.68 -23.87
C ILE A 153 -7.94 -4.06 -24.40
N ALA A 154 -7.78 -5.14 -23.61
CA ALA A 154 -8.16 -6.50 -23.98
C ALA A 154 -9.65 -6.60 -24.37
N ASP A 155 -10.55 -6.03 -23.56
CA ASP A 155 -12.00 -6.07 -23.79
C ASP A 155 -12.41 -5.32 -25.07
N LYS A 156 -11.69 -4.23 -25.39
CA LYS A 156 -11.85 -3.50 -26.67
C LYS A 156 -11.20 -4.24 -27.83
N PHE A 157 -10.13 -5.00 -27.57
CA PHE A 157 -9.51 -5.94 -28.49
C PHE A 157 -10.37 -7.21 -28.65
N LYS A 158 -11.66 -7.05 -28.99
CA LYS A 158 -12.38 -8.16 -29.63
C LYS A 158 -11.74 -8.36 -31.00
N ASN A 159 -11.05 -9.49 -31.19
CA ASN A 159 -10.46 -9.85 -32.47
C ASN A 159 -11.53 -9.67 -33.56
N PRO A 160 -11.34 -8.77 -34.53
CA PRO A 160 -12.34 -8.49 -35.57
C PRO A 160 -12.65 -9.72 -36.44
N LEU A 161 -11.85 -10.79 -36.32
CA LEU A 161 -12.02 -12.06 -37.03
C LEU A 161 -12.81 -13.10 -36.22
N SER A 162 -13.13 -12.85 -34.94
CA SER A 162 -13.93 -13.76 -34.10
C SER A 162 -15.40 -13.72 -34.52
N GLY A 163 -15.73 -14.49 -35.57
CA GLY A 163 -17.10 -14.69 -36.07
C GLY A 163 -17.30 -14.44 -37.55
N LEU A 164 -16.26 -14.04 -38.31
CA LEU A 164 -16.36 -13.92 -39.76
C LEU A 164 -15.97 -15.26 -40.42
N ALA A 165 -16.89 -15.83 -41.21
CA ALA A 165 -16.53 -16.83 -42.20
C ALA A 165 -15.82 -16.10 -43.35
N ILE A 166 -14.48 -16.14 -43.35
CA ILE A 166 -13.64 -15.39 -44.30
C ILE A 166 -13.16 -16.31 -45.41
N ASP A 167 -13.33 -15.86 -46.64
CA ASP A 167 -12.89 -16.53 -47.86
C ASP A 167 -11.35 -16.39 -48.02
N LEU A 168 -10.69 -17.46 -48.47
CA LEU A 168 -9.23 -17.70 -48.30
C LEU A 168 -8.28 -16.74 -49.04
N LEU A 169 -8.78 -15.76 -49.80
CA LEU A 169 -7.96 -14.95 -50.72
C LEU A 169 -7.62 -13.53 -50.22
N ASP A 170 -8.33 -13.00 -49.21
CA ASP A 170 -8.00 -11.71 -48.55
C ASP A 170 -7.30 -11.91 -47.18
N LEU A 171 -6.82 -13.13 -46.93
CA LEU A 171 -6.52 -13.67 -45.60
C LEU A 171 -5.23 -13.14 -44.98
N ASP A 172 -4.29 -12.55 -45.74
CA ASP A 172 -2.90 -12.49 -45.27
C ASP A 172 -2.63 -11.30 -44.35
N GLU A 173 -2.85 -10.05 -44.78
CA GLU A 173 -2.38 -8.90 -44.01
C GLU A 173 -3.21 -8.61 -42.74
N ALA A 174 -4.54 -8.73 -42.82
CA ALA A 174 -5.42 -8.44 -41.70
C ALA A 174 -5.31 -9.49 -40.58
N THR A 175 -5.17 -10.76 -40.95
CA THR A 175 -4.94 -11.88 -40.01
C THR A 175 -3.57 -11.78 -39.37
N ILE A 176 -2.52 -11.52 -40.17
CA ILE A 176 -1.17 -11.31 -39.63
C ILE A 176 -1.14 -10.12 -38.67
N LYS A 177 -1.81 -9.00 -39.00
CA LYS A 177 -1.90 -7.85 -38.08
C LYS A 177 -2.61 -8.20 -36.77
N ALA A 178 -3.71 -8.94 -36.82
CA ALA A 178 -4.43 -9.37 -35.63
C ALA A 178 -3.58 -10.30 -34.74
N ASP A 179 -2.87 -11.26 -35.34
CA ASP A 179 -2.01 -12.21 -34.62
C ASP A 179 -0.76 -11.52 -34.02
N VAL A 180 -0.17 -10.56 -34.75
CA VAL A 180 0.94 -9.74 -34.25
C VAL A 180 0.47 -8.87 -33.09
N GLN A 181 -0.70 -8.25 -33.20
CA GLN A 181 -1.26 -7.43 -32.12
C GLN A 181 -1.57 -8.28 -30.87
N LEU A 182 -2.13 -9.49 -31.04
CA LEU A 182 -2.37 -10.42 -29.94
C LEU A 182 -1.06 -10.85 -29.27
N SER A 183 -0.03 -11.19 -30.07
CA SER A 183 1.28 -11.59 -29.56
C SER A 183 1.99 -10.48 -28.80
N ILE A 184 1.89 -9.22 -29.26
CA ILE A 184 2.39 -8.05 -28.55
C ILE A 184 1.63 -7.86 -27.24
N PHE A 185 0.31 -7.98 -27.26
CA PHE A 185 -0.53 -7.84 -26.06
C PHE A 185 -0.21 -8.92 -25.01
N GLU A 186 -0.11 -10.19 -25.41
CA GLU A 186 0.31 -11.28 -24.53
C GLU A 186 1.70 -11.05 -23.94
N THR A 187 2.62 -10.49 -24.73
CA THR A 187 3.98 -10.16 -24.28
C THR A 187 3.97 -9.02 -23.25
N MET A 188 3.15 -7.99 -23.47
CA MET A 188 2.95 -6.90 -22.51
C MET A 188 2.36 -7.42 -21.18
N MET A 189 1.36 -8.30 -21.26
CA MET A 189 0.76 -8.96 -20.09
C MET A 189 1.78 -9.83 -19.34
N LYS A 190 2.54 -10.68 -20.04
CA LYS A 190 3.60 -11.53 -19.44
C LYS A 190 4.71 -10.70 -18.81
N ARG A 191 5.14 -9.60 -19.45
CA ARG A 191 6.15 -8.69 -18.89
C ARG A 191 5.65 -8.01 -17.62
N HIS A 192 4.38 -7.61 -17.60
CA HIS A 192 3.76 -7.07 -16.40
C HIS A 192 3.79 -8.11 -15.28
N ASP A 193 3.35 -9.34 -15.54
CA ASP A 193 3.37 -10.46 -14.57
C ASP A 193 4.78 -10.84 -14.07
N LEU A 194 5.81 -10.74 -14.93
CA LEU A 194 7.21 -10.97 -14.57
C LEU A 194 7.82 -9.82 -13.75
N GLY A 195 7.39 -8.58 -13.96
CA GLY A 195 7.76 -7.43 -13.12
C GLY A 195 7.28 -7.57 -11.67
N HIS A 196 6.27 -8.41 -11.43
CA HIS A 196 5.67 -8.67 -10.11
C HIS A 196 6.24 -9.88 -9.37
N LYS A 197 7.13 -10.68 -9.98
CA LYS A 197 7.82 -11.80 -9.31
C LYS A 197 9.18 -11.44 -8.72
N HIS A 198 9.66 -10.22 -8.96
CA HIS A 198 10.99 -9.75 -8.57
C HIS A 198 11.00 -8.62 -7.54
N TYR A 199 9.90 -8.44 -6.79
CA TYR A 199 9.83 -7.55 -5.61
C TYR A 199 9.59 -8.35 -4.33
#